data_AF-A0A2V8E8H6-F1
#
_entry.id   AF-A0A2V8E8H6-F1
#
_cell.length_a   1.000
_cell.length_b   1.000
_cell.length_c   1.000
_cell.angle_alpha   90.00
_cell.angle_beta   90.00
_cell.angle_gamma   90.00
#
_symmetry.space_group_name_H-M   'P 1'
#
loop_
_entity.id
_entity.type
_entity.pdbx_description
1 polymer ?
#
loop_
_entity_poly.entity_id
_entity_poly.type
_entity_poly.pdbx_seq_one_letter_code
_entity_poly.pdbx_strand_id
1 'polypeptide(L)'
;MATLVAHKHPRTATVERSVQKRGRRVYVDCLQNILGKTLAGAYSARASDYAGVSTPLTWDEVDQGVSREDFTISSFPARLLAVGDLWAGLRGSKGVDLSVATRS
;
A
#
# COMPACT_ATOMS: atom_id res chain seq x y z
N MET A 1 9.25 11.37 5.78
CA MET A 1 8.38 10.25 6.21
C MET A 1 9.07 8.90 6.29
N ALA A 2 9.65 8.34 5.22
CA ALA A 2 10.26 6.99 5.27
C ALA A 2 11.32 6.81 6.36
N THR A 3 12.23 7.78 6.51
CA THR A 3 13.24 7.79 7.58
C THR A 3 12.62 7.83 8.98
N LEU A 4 11.52 8.57 9.17
CA LEU A 4 10.81 8.63 10.46
C LEU A 4 10.21 7.28 10.84
N VAL A 5 9.61 6.56 9.87
CA VAL A 5 9.08 5.21 10.09
C VAL A 5 10.21 4.24 10.44
N ALA A 6 11.31 4.27 9.69
CA ALA A 6 12.48 3.44 9.95
C ALA A 6 13.12 3.74 11.32
N HIS A 7 13.12 5.01 11.74
CA HIS A 7 13.65 5.42 13.05
C HIS A 7 12.74 4.99 14.21
N LYS A 8 11.41 5.11 14.06
CA LYS A 8 10.44 4.67 15.08
C LYS A 8 10.31 3.15 15.16
N HIS A 9 10.53 2.44 14.05
CA HIS A 9 10.38 0.98 13.97
C HIS A 9 11.63 0.28 13.40
N PRO A 10 12.82 0.42 14.01
CA PRO A 10 14.09 -0.01 13.42
C PRO A 10 14.24 -1.53 13.25
N ARG A 11 13.46 -2.30 14.02
CA ARG A 11 13.41 -3.77 13.92
C ARG A 11 12.55 -4.29 12.76
N THR A 12 11.63 -3.47 12.26
CA THR A 12 10.62 -3.90 11.27
C THR A 12 10.74 -3.16 9.95
N ALA A 13 11.17 -1.89 9.96
CA ALA A 13 11.25 -1.03 8.78
C ALA A 13 12.68 -0.54 8.52
N THR A 14 13.01 -0.24 7.25
CA THR A 14 14.29 0.33 6.84
C THR A 14 14.17 1.14 5.55
N VAL A 15 15.14 2.03 5.31
CA VAL A 15 15.34 2.72 4.02
C VAL A 15 16.46 2.08 3.19
N GLU A 16 17.06 0.99 3.66
CA GLU A 16 18.04 0.21 2.91
C GLU A 16 17.37 -0.53 1.74
N ARG A 17 17.80 -0.20 0.53
CA ARG A 17 17.23 -0.73 -0.72
C ARG A 17 17.74 -2.13 -1.04
N SER A 18 18.99 -2.42 -0.71
CA SER A 18 19.59 -3.71 -1.04
C SER A 18 18.94 -4.83 -0.24
N VAL A 19 18.38 -5.83 -0.96
CA VAL A 19 17.74 -7.00 -0.36
C VAL A 19 18.70 -7.74 0.57
N GLN A 20 19.98 -7.81 0.21
CA GLN A 20 21.01 -8.47 1.01
C GLN A 20 21.32 -7.71 2.31
N LYS A 21 21.23 -6.37 2.31
CA LYS A 21 21.59 -5.52 3.45
C LYS A 21 20.42 -5.21 4.39
N ARG A 22 19.16 -5.38 3.92
CA ARG A 22 17.97 -5.06 4.74
C ARG A 22 17.55 -6.16 5.72
N GLY A 23 18.02 -7.40 5.53
CA GLY A 23 17.64 -8.54 6.35
C GLY A 23 16.12 -8.82 6.27
N ARG A 24 15.48 -9.10 7.41
CA ARG A 24 14.03 -9.38 7.51
C ARG A 24 13.14 -8.12 7.57
N ARG A 25 13.72 -6.93 7.41
CA ARG A 25 12.98 -5.65 7.52
C ARG A 25 12.28 -5.29 6.22
N VAL A 26 11.15 -4.63 6.34
CA VAL A 26 10.39 -4.05 5.24
C VAL A 26 11.08 -2.77 4.78
N TYR A 27 11.39 -2.70 3.48
CA TYR A 27 11.92 -1.49 2.87
C TYR A 27 10.77 -0.51 2.59
N VAL A 28 10.85 0.69 3.14
CA VAL A 28 9.89 1.78 2.90
C VAL A 28 10.34 2.54 1.65
N ASP A 29 9.76 2.20 0.50
CA ASP A 29 10.23 2.67 -0.81
C ASP A 29 9.76 4.09 -1.13
N CYS A 30 10.51 5.08 -0.64
CA CYS A 30 10.25 6.50 -0.96
C CYS A 30 10.56 6.86 -2.43
N LEU A 31 11.30 6.01 -3.15
CA LEU A 31 11.68 6.28 -4.54
C LEU A 31 10.51 6.11 -5.51
N GLN A 32 9.38 5.53 -5.08
CA GLN A 32 8.16 5.49 -5.90
C GLN A 32 7.58 6.89 -6.19
N ASN A 33 7.97 7.91 -5.42
CA ASN A 33 7.47 9.27 -5.57
C ASN A 33 8.27 10.12 -6.59
N ILE A 34 9.32 9.56 -7.22
CA ILE A 34 10.09 10.30 -8.22
C ILE A 34 9.38 10.29 -9.58
N LEU A 35 9.66 11.29 -10.40
CA LEU A 35 9.09 11.41 -11.76
C LEU A 35 9.46 10.18 -12.62
N GLY A 36 8.48 9.68 -13.39
CA GLY A 36 8.67 8.57 -14.33
C GLY A 36 8.58 7.17 -13.71
N LYS A 37 8.23 7.05 -12.43
CA LYS A 37 7.91 5.75 -11.81
C LYS A 37 6.46 5.35 -12.05
N THR A 38 6.25 4.04 -12.14
CA THR A 38 4.94 3.43 -12.30
C THR A 38 4.47 2.84 -10.98
N LEU A 39 3.19 3.02 -10.67
CA LEU A 39 2.52 2.41 -9.53
C LEU A 39 1.21 1.77 -10.02
N ALA A 40 0.87 0.62 -9.48
CA ALA A 40 -0.43 0.00 -9.77
C ALA A 40 -1.56 0.88 -9.20
N GLY A 41 -2.58 1.13 -10.02
CA GLY A 41 -3.77 1.84 -9.57
C GLY A 41 -4.60 1.01 -8.58
N ALA A 42 -5.48 1.66 -7.83
CA ALA A 42 -6.51 0.94 -7.09
C ALA A 42 -7.41 0.16 -8.08
N TYR A 43 -7.78 -1.05 -7.68
CA TYR A 43 -8.58 -2.00 -8.44
C TYR A 43 -7.94 -2.52 -9.74
N SER A 44 -6.67 -2.21 -10.01
CA SER A 44 -5.99 -2.73 -11.20
C SER A 44 -5.57 -4.19 -11.01
N ALA A 45 -5.80 -5.02 -12.03
CA ALA A 45 -5.25 -6.37 -12.11
C ALA A 45 -3.72 -6.38 -12.15
N ARG A 46 -3.12 -7.47 -11.68
CA ARG A 46 -1.67 -7.69 -11.64
C ARG A 46 -1.33 -8.98 -12.38
N ALA A 47 -0.26 -8.93 -13.18
CA ALA A 47 0.34 -10.13 -13.74
C ALA A 47 1.08 -10.88 -12.63
N SER A 48 0.37 -11.81 -11.99
CA SER A 48 0.87 -12.74 -10.99
C SER A 48 0.28 -14.12 -11.25
N ASP A 49 0.89 -15.18 -10.71
CA ASP A 49 0.51 -16.57 -10.97
C ASP A 49 -0.94 -16.89 -10.54
N TYR A 50 -1.50 -16.08 -9.63
CA TYR A 50 -2.87 -16.18 -9.12
C TYR A 50 -3.80 -15.06 -9.62
N ALA A 51 -3.39 -14.26 -10.61
CA ALA A 51 -4.16 -13.16 -11.19
C ALA A 51 -4.73 -12.17 -10.14
N GLY A 52 -3.83 -11.59 -9.34
CA GLY A 52 -4.19 -10.72 -8.22
C GLY A 52 -4.74 -9.35 -8.63
N VAL A 53 -5.43 -8.68 -7.70
CA VAL A 53 -5.97 -7.31 -7.87
C VAL A 53 -5.46 -6.39 -6.76
N SER A 54 -5.03 -5.17 -7.13
CA SER A 54 -4.62 -4.12 -6.19
C SER A 54 -5.84 -3.58 -5.44
N THR A 55 -6.24 -4.26 -4.36
CA THR A 55 -7.54 -4.07 -3.73
C THR A 55 -7.43 -3.18 -2.49
N PRO A 56 -8.10 -2.01 -2.45
CA PRO A 56 -8.30 -1.24 -1.23
C PRO A 56 -8.97 -2.06 -0.12
N LEU A 57 -8.46 -1.92 1.10
CA LEU A 57 -8.93 -2.58 2.31
C LEU A 57 -9.17 -1.53 3.41
N THR A 58 -10.00 -1.88 4.38
CA THR A 58 -10.14 -1.16 5.65
C THR A 58 -8.99 -1.51 6.61
N TRP A 59 -8.76 -0.68 7.63
CA TRP A 59 -7.74 -0.97 8.65
C TRP A 59 -8.10 -2.22 9.47
N ASP A 60 -9.39 -2.42 9.79
CA ASP A 60 -9.84 -3.60 10.53
C ASP A 60 -9.55 -4.90 9.79
N GLU A 61 -9.70 -4.92 8.46
CA GLU A 61 -9.32 -6.07 7.63
C GLU A 61 -7.81 -6.33 7.69
N VAL A 62 -6.99 -5.28 7.63
CA VAL A 62 -5.53 -5.41 7.71
C VAL A 62 -5.11 -5.96 9.07
N ASP A 63 -5.73 -5.51 10.15
CA ASP A 63 -5.42 -5.93 11.53
C ASP A 63 -5.84 -7.38 11.80
N GLN A 64 -6.91 -7.86 11.17
CA GLN A 64 -7.33 -9.27 11.22
C GLN A 64 -6.37 -10.20 10.44
N GLY A 65 -5.55 -9.63 9.56
CA GLY A 65 -4.65 -10.36 8.69
C GLY A 65 -5.30 -10.73 7.35
N VAL A 66 -4.51 -10.60 6.28
CA VAL A 66 -4.98 -10.83 4.91
C VAL A 66 -3.94 -11.59 4.09
N SER A 67 -4.40 -12.43 3.17
CA SER A 67 -3.57 -13.05 2.14
C SER A 67 -3.73 -12.31 0.82
N ARG A 68 -2.68 -12.25 0.00
CA ARG A 68 -2.74 -11.56 -1.30
C ARG A 68 -3.60 -12.34 -2.30
N GLU A 69 -3.66 -13.65 -2.11
CA GLU A 69 -4.38 -14.65 -2.88
C GLU A 69 -5.89 -14.58 -2.65
N ASP A 70 -6.34 -13.89 -1.59
CA ASP A 70 -7.77 -13.64 -1.33
C ASP A 70 -8.36 -12.66 -2.35
N PHE A 71 -7.51 -11.84 -2.98
CA PHE A 71 -7.91 -10.75 -3.87
C PHE A 71 -7.45 -11.00 -5.32
N THR A 72 -8.33 -11.64 -6.09
CA THR A 72 -8.08 -12.01 -7.48
C THR A 72 -9.15 -11.43 -8.40
N ILE A 73 -8.91 -11.46 -9.72
CA ILE A 73 -9.92 -11.06 -10.71
C ILE A 73 -11.24 -11.82 -10.51
N SER A 74 -11.18 -13.07 -10.05
CA SER A 74 -12.34 -13.92 -9.81
C SER A 74 -13.09 -13.57 -8.52
N SER A 75 -12.39 -13.26 -7.43
CA SER A 75 -13.02 -12.93 -6.14
C SER A 75 -13.47 -11.47 -6.02
N PHE A 76 -12.83 -10.57 -6.79
CA PHE A 76 -13.04 -9.14 -6.69
C PHE A 76 -14.49 -8.67 -6.93
N PRO A 77 -15.26 -9.17 -7.92
CA PRO A 77 -16.64 -8.73 -8.12
C PRO A 77 -17.55 -8.98 -6.91
N ALA A 78 -17.43 -10.16 -6.28
CA ALA A 78 -18.22 -10.49 -5.09
C ALA A 78 -17.86 -9.57 -3.92
N ARG A 79 -16.56 -9.27 -3.73
CA ARG A 79 -16.11 -8.31 -2.72
C ARG A 79 -16.69 -6.93 -2.96
N LEU A 80 -16.61 -6.42 -4.18
CA LEU A 80 -17.09 -5.07 -4.51
C LEU A 80 -18.59 -4.91 -4.19
N LEU A 81 -19.39 -5.95 -4.41
CA LEU A 81 -20.80 -5.97 -4.03
C LEU A 81 -21.00 -5.98 -2.51
N ALA A 82 -20.14 -6.69 -1.77
CA ALA A 82 -20.25 -6.83 -0.32
C ALA A 82 -19.84 -5.57 0.45
N VAL A 83 -18.75 -4.90 0.04
CA VAL A 83 -18.17 -3.76 0.79
C VAL A 83 -18.30 -2.41 0.08
N GLY A 84 -18.67 -2.40 -1.19
CA GLY A 84 -18.71 -1.18 -2.01
C GLY A 84 -17.33 -0.65 -2.40
N ASP A 85 -17.29 0.57 -2.93
CA ASP A 85 -16.05 1.25 -3.31
C ASP A 85 -15.45 2.03 -2.13
N LEU A 86 -14.46 1.43 -1.47
CA LEU A 86 -13.76 2.04 -0.32
C LEU A 86 -12.97 3.30 -0.67
N TRP A 87 -12.65 3.53 -1.94
CA TRP A 87 -11.95 4.73 -2.41
C TRP A 87 -12.90 5.83 -2.91
N ALA A 88 -14.23 5.60 -2.88
CA ALA A 88 -15.20 6.57 -3.36
C ALA A 88 -15.07 7.94 -2.66
N GLY A 89 -14.83 7.94 -1.34
CA GLY A 89 -14.66 9.16 -0.55
C GLY A 89 -13.42 9.97 -0.93
N LEU A 90 -12.37 9.33 -1.45
CA LEU A 90 -11.13 10.01 -1.82
C LEU A 90 -11.33 10.94 -3.02
N ARG A 91 -12.19 10.57 -3.98
CA ARG A 91 -12.43 11.33 -5.21
C ARG A 91 -12.98 12.74 -4.97
N GLY A 92 -13.75 12.93 -3.89
CA GLY A 92 -14.31 14.23 -3.51
C GLY A 92 -13.58 14.92 -2.35
N SER A 93 -12.51 14.30 -1.82
CA SER A 93 -11.82 14.82 -0.65
C SER A 93 -10.95 16.04 -0.99
N LYS A 94 -10.85 16.98 -0.04
CA LYS A 94 -9.84 18.04 -0.11
C LYS A 94 -8.46 17.39 0.11
N GLY A 95 -7.50 17.75 -0.72
CA GLY A 95 -6.12 17.30 -0.56
C GLY A 95 -5.58 17.65 0.83
N VAL A 96 -4.64 16.84 1.31
CA VAL A 96 -3.97 17.04 2.60
C VAL A 96 -2.80 17.99 2.42
N ASP A 97 -2.69 19.00 3.30
CA ASP A 97 -1.51 19.87 3.35
C ASP A 97 -0.31 19.14 3.97
N LEU A 98 0.70 18.87 3.14
CA LEU A 98 1.92 18.19 3.55
C LEU A 98 2.85 19.07 4.40
N SER A 99 2.63 20.38 4.46
CA SER A 99 3.42 21.29 5.31
C SER A 99 3.27 20.96 6.80
N VAL A 100 2.14 20.36 7.18
CA VAL A 100 1.87 19.90 8.54
C VAL A 100 2.76 18.70 8.90
N ALA A 101 3.10 17.86 7.92
CA ALA A 101 3.89 16.64 8.12
C ALA A 101 5.41 16.88 8.17
N THR A 102 5.89 18.06 7.81
CA THR A 102 7.33 18.42 7.79
C THR A 102 7.75 19.28 8.99
N ARG A 103 6.81 19.69 9.85
CA ARG A 103 7.10 20.38 11.11
C ARG A 103 7.45 19.35 12.20
N SER A 104 8.71 18.89 12.19
CA SER A 104 9.29 18.06 13.24
C SER A 104 10.79 18.21 13.27
#